data_AF-A0A9D6D852-F1
#
_entry.id   AF-A0A9D6D852-F1
#
_cell.length_a   1.000
_cell.length_b   1.000
_cell.length_c   1.000
_cell.angle_alpha   90.00
_cell.angle_beta   90.00
_cell.angle_gamma   90.00
#
_symmetry.space_group_name_H-M   'P 1'
#
loop_
_entity.id
_entity.type
_entity.pdbx_description
1 polymer ?
#
loop_
_entity_poly.entity_id
_entity_poly.type
_entity_poly.pdbx_seq_one_letter_code
_entity_poly.pdbx_strand_id
1 'polypeptide(L)' 'LGIAASAGSACDSATWEPSHVLAAIGLPLRRAAGALRLTVGPENTDEEIDRLIKATQRSPVY' A
#
# COMPACT_ATOMS: atom_id res chain seq x y z
N LEU A 1 -8.69 16.88 7.45
CA LEU A 1 -9.29 15.70 6.81
C LEU A 1 -8.17 14.96 6.08
N GLY A 2 -7.82 13.76 6.53
CA GLY A 2 -6.71 12.96 6.02
C GLY A 2 -7.19 11.59 5.53
N ILE A 3 -6.24 10.71 5.19
CA ILE A 3 -6.50 9.33 4.78
C ILE A 3 -6.29 8.43 5.99
N ALA A 4 -7.30 7.64 6.34
CA ALA A 4 -7.18 6.58 7.35
C ALA A 4 -6.84 5.27 6.65
N ALA A 5 -5.70 4.68 6.98
CA ALA A 5 -5.31 3.36 6.52
C ALA A 5 -4.83 2.55 7.72
N SER A 6 -5.22 1.28 7.76
CA SER A 6 -4.69 0.33 8.73
C SER A 6 -3.73 -0.60 8.00
N ALA A 7 -2.50 -0.69 8.50
CA ALA A 7 -1.69 -1.86 8.23
C ALA A 7 -2.28 -2.96 9.12
N GLY A 8 -3.17 -3.79 8.55
CA GLY A 8 -3.77 -4.92 9.30
C GLY A 8 -2.70 -5.78 9.98
N SER A 9 -3.12 -6.67 10.88
CA SER A 9 -2.34 -7.55 11.79
C SER A 9 -0.98 -8.14 11.34
N ALA A 10 -0.63 -8.07 10.05
CA ALA A 10 0.70 -8.35 9.52
C ALA A 10 1.82 -7.47 10.10
N CYS A 11 1.55 -6.23 10.54
CA CYS A 11 2.57 -5.42 11.23
C CYS A 11 2.90 -5.94 12.64
N ASP A 12 2.09 -6.83 13.21
CA ASP A 12 2.35 -7.52 14.49
C ASP A 12 3.09 -8.86 14.28
N SER A 13 3.40 -9.21 13.03
CA SER A 13 4.27 -10.34 12.75
C SER A 13 5.72 -9.91 12.95
N ALA A 14 6.42 -10.57 13.87
CA ALA A 14 7.80 -10.27 14.27
C ALA A 14 8.85 -10.45 13.14
N THR A 15 8.42 -10.67 11.90
CA THR A 15 9.23 -11.00 10.73
C THR A 15 8.97 -9.98 9.63
N TRP A 16 9.95 -9.12 9.39
CA TRP A 16 9.94 -8.06 8.37
C TRP A 16 10.11 -8.60 6.93
N GLU A 17 9.52 -9.76 6.64
CA GLU A 17 9.67 -10.43 5.34
C GLU A 17 8.79 -9.75 4.28
N PRO A 18 9.34 -9.38 3.11
CA PRO A 18 8.55 -8.81 2.03
C PRO A 18 7.51 -9.80 1.50
N SER A 19 6.44 -9.26 0.92
CA SER A 19 5.35 -10.07 0.40
C SER A 19 5.84 -11.19 -0.54
N HIS A 20 5.58 -12.44 -0.15
CA HIS A 20 5.87 -13.63 -0.98
C HIS A 20 5.23 -13.55 -2.37
N VAL A 21 4.08 -12.89 -2.50
CA VAL A 21 3.42 -12.66 -3.80
C VAL A 21 4.24 -11.69 -4.66
N LEU A 22 4.71 -10.59 -4.08
CA LEU A 22 5.54 -9.62 -4.82
C LEU A 22 6.89 -10.21 -5.23
N ALA A 23 7.47 -11.08 -4.39
CA ALA A 23 8.66 -11.84 -4.75
C ALA A 23 8.39 -12.83 -5.90
N ALA A 24 7.26 -13.55 -5.88
CA ALA A 24 6.91 -14.52 -6.90
C ALA A 24 6.69 -13.89 -8.29
N ILE A 25 6.22 -12.65 -8.37
CA ILE A 25 6.11 -11.89 -9.64
C ILE A 25 7.43 -11.24 -10.08
N GLY A 26 8.54 -11.50 -9.38
CA GLY A 26 9.87 -11.01 -9.72
C GLY A 26 10.13 -9.55 -9.33
N LEU A 27 9.35 -8.97 -8.41
CA LEU A 27 9.58 -7.59 -7.97
C LEU A 27 10.84 -7.53 -7.08
N PRO A 28 11.79 -6.60 -7.35
CA PRO A 28 12.97 -6.44 -6.50
C PRO A 28 12.60 -6.17 -5.04
N LEU A 29 13.33 -6.78 -4.11
CA LEU A 29 13.06 -6.71 -2.66
C LEU A 29 12.88 -5.27 -2.15
N ARG A 30 13.71 -4.33 -2.65
CA ARG A 30 13.60 -2.90 -2.29
C ARG A 30 12.25 -2.29 -2.67
N ARG A 31 11.67 -2.70 -3.80
CA ARG A 31 10.36 -2.22 -4.25
C ARG A 31 9.22 -2.94 -3.50
N ALA A 32 9.39 -4.22 -3.19
CA ALA A 32 8.43 -4.98 -2.40
C ALA A 32 8.30 -4.48 -0.96
N ALA A 33 9.41 -4.04 -0.35
CA ALA A 33 9.44 -3.53 1.02
C ALA A 33 8.66 -2.22 1.23
N GLY A 34 8.48 -1.42 0.17
CA GLY A 34 7.72 -0.17 0.21
C GLY A 34 6.29 -0.29 -0.33
N ALA A 35 5.81 -1.51 -0.59
CA ALA A 35 4.49 -1.71 -1.19
C ALA A 35 3.36 -1.44 -0.18
N LEU A 36 2.41 -0.60 -0.57
CA LEU A 36 1.20 -0.32 0.19
C LEU A 36 0.00 -0.98 -0.50
N ARG A 37 -0.77 -1.81 0.23
CA ARG A 37 -2.03 -2.38 -0.25
C ARG A 37 -3.19 -1.70 0.46
N LEU A 38 -4.10 -1.12 -0.33
CA LEU A 38 -5.32 -0.50 0.14
C LEU A 38 -6.52 -1.24 -0.45
N THR A 39 -7.52 -1.51 0.37
CA THR A 39 -8.79 -2.11 -0.06
C THR A 39 -9.86 -1.04 0.01
N VAL A 40 -10.71 -0.95 -1.01
CA VAL A 40 -11.83 0.00 -1.09
C VAL A 40 -13.15 -0.77 -0.97
N GLY A 41 -14.17 -0.11 -0.44
CA GLY A 41 -15.51 -0.67 -0.21
C GLY A 41 -16.64 0.17 -0.81
N PRO A 42 -17.88 -0.32 -0.78
CA PRO A 42 -19.06 0.37 -1.33
C PRO A 42 -19.32 1.76 -0.72
N GLU A 43 -18.86 1.98 0.52
CA GLU A 43 -18.95 3.26 1.21
C GLU A 43 -17.94 4.32 0.73
N ASN A 44 -16.96 3.97 -0.11
CA ASN A 44 -16.01 4.94 -0.64
C ASN A 44 -16.56 5.70 -1.85
N THR A 45 -16.26 7.00 -1.94
CA THR A 45 -16.64 7.84 -3.10
C THR A 45 -15.47 8.06 -4.06
N ASP A 46 -15.76 8.34 -5.33
CA ASP A 46 -14.73 8.64 -6.33
C ASP A 46 -13.84 9.82 -5.91
N GLU A 47 -14.41 10.84 -5.25
CA GLU A 47 -13.65 11.97 -4.73
C GLU A 47 -12.71 11.61 -3.57
N GLU A 48 -13.05 10.57 -2.79
CA GLU A 48 -12.16 10.02 -1.77
C GLU A 48 -11.01 9.25 -2.41
N ILE A 49 -11.30 8.47 -3.47
CA ILE A 49 -10.28 7.75 -4.24
C ILE A 49 -9.33 8.73 -4.94
N ASP A 50 -9.85 9.79 -5.55
CA ASP A 50 -9.04 10.83 -6.18
C ASP A 50 -8.12 11.54 -5.18
N ARG A 51 -8.61 11.79 -3.96
CA ARG A 51 -7.81 12.35 -2.88
C ARG A 51 -6.71 11.38 -2.44
N LEU A 52 -7.03 10.09 -2.32
CA LEU A 52 -6.08 9.03 -2.00
C LEU A 52 -4.95 8.95 -3.05
N ILE A 53 -5.31 8.93 -4.33
CA ILE A 53 -4.37 8.87 -5.44
C ILE A 53 -3.45 10.10 -5.40
N LYS A 54 -3.99 11.31 -5.31
CA LYS A 54 -3.20 12.55 -5.24
C LYS A 54 -2.24 12.57 -4.04
N ALA A 55 -2.65 12.03 -2.90
CA ALA A 55 -1.81 11.99 -1.70
C ALA A 55 -0.67 10.97 -1.79
N THR A 56 -0.89 9.85 -2.47
CA THR A 56 0.09 8.75 -2.63
C THR A 56 0.97 8.90 -3.87
N GLN A 57 0.59 9.75 -4.82
CA GLN A 57 1.32 10.02 -6.07
C GLN A 57 2.65 10.76 -5.92
N ARG A 58 3.15 10.98 -4.69
CA ARG A 58 4.40 11.70 -4.49
C ARG A 58 5.58 10.75 -4.35
N SER A 59 6.14 10.33 -5.48
CA SER A 59 7.59 10.24 -5.70
C SER A 59 7.91 9.94 -7.18
N PRO A 60 8.84 10.68 -7.82
CA PRO A 60 9.47 10.21 -9.04
C PRO A 60 10.15 8.88 -8.71
N VAL A 61 9.64 7.80 -9.31
CA VAL A 61 10.23 6.48 -9.20
C VAL A 61 11.65 6.54 -9.77
N TYR A 62 12.65 6.44 -8.89
CA TYR A 62 13.99 5.92 -9.21
C TYR A 62 14.10 4.53 -8.57
#